data_AF-A0A9P7WUT8-F1
#
_entry.id   AF-A0A9P7WUT8-F1
#
_cell.length_a   1.000
_cell.length_b   1.000
_cell.length_c   1.000
_cell.angle_alpha   90.00
_cell.angle_beta   90.00
_cell.angle_gamma   90.00
#
_symmetry.space_group_name_H-M   'P 1'
#
loop_
_entity.id
_entity.type
_entity.pdbx_description
1 polymer ?
#
loop_
_entity_poly.entity_id
_entity_poly.type
_entity_poly.pdbx_seq_one_letter_code
_entity_poly.pdbx_strand_id
1 'polypeptide(L)'
;MFRAKTTKSASEVLVKFVVGEYGETVHRVLADRGFAPTLYATKRVEGAPTAIVMEFLQPLSTGGSSGWSTLYDLAKYEDMEPYEEIIQEELNRLLDVLRENKMVHGDLRPNNVMLKVDDDGELWTGDGWLKVIDFDWSGMDGDVHYNPMQRNDSIPWPAARLEPIVMDCDHQQIDMLLKDIF
;
A
#
# COMPACT_ATOMS: atom_id res chain seq x y z
N MET A 1 1.90 -8.79 11.20
CA MET A 1 2.80 -9.19 10.09
C MET A 1 4.09 -9.69 10.68
N PHE A 2 4.83 -10.55 9.97
CA PHE A 2 6.06 -11.18 10.45
C PHE A 2 7.16 -11.06 9.41
N ARG A 3 8.35 -10.60 9.79
CA ARG A 3 9.57 -10.72 8.98
C ARG A 3 10.06 -12.16 9.06
N ALA A 4 10.34 -12.78 7.91
CA ALA A 4 10.83 -14.15 7.81
C ALA A 4 11.95 -14.25 6.76
N LYS A 5 12.63 -15.41 6.73
CA LYS A 5 13.63 -15.73 5.71
C LYS A 5 13.23 -17.00 4.96
N THR A 6 13.38 -17.01 3.65
CA THR A 6 13.16 -18.22 2.84
C THR A 6 14.23 -19.27 3.15
N THR A 7 13.86 -20.54 3.16
CA THR A 7 14.79 -21.63 3.51
C THR A 7 15.83 -21.91 2.42
N LYS A 8 15.53 -21.60 1.16
CA LYS A 8 16.41 -21.89 0.02
C LYS A 8 17.45 -20.79 -0.25
N SER A 9 17.05 -19.53 -0.20
CA SER A 9 17.91 -18.39 -0.56
C SER A 9 18.23 -17.46 0.61
N ALA A 10 17.67 -17.72 1.79
CA ALA A 10 17.75 -16.82 2.96
C ALA A 10 17.27 -15.38 2.66
N SER A 11 16.48 -15.19 1.60
CA SER A 11 15.90 -13.90 1.23
C SER A 11 14.85 -13.50 2.25
N GLU A 12 14.85 -12.23 2.62
CA GLU A 12 13.89 -11.69 3.58
C GLU A 12 12.54 -11.45 2.93
N VAL A 13 11.48 -11.83 3.64
CA VAL A 13 10.09 -11.70 3.18
C VAL A 13 9.22 -11.21 4.32
N LEU A 14 8.13 -10.55 3.97
CA LEU A 14 7.07 -10.20 4.91
C LEU A 14 5.92 -11.21 4.77
N VAL A 15 5.44 -11.72 5.91
CA VAL A 15 4.30 -12.64 5.98
C VAL A 15 3.16 -11.97 6.73
N LYS A 16 2.02 -11.78 6.07
CA LYS A 16 0.75 -11.36 6.67
C LYS A 16 -0.19 -12.56 6.76
N PHE A 17 -0.81 -12.76 7.91
CA PHE A 17 -1.86 -13.76 8.08
C PHE A 17 -3.20 -13.05 8.06
N VAL A 18 -4.06 -13.42 7.10
CA VAL A 18 -5.35 -12.77 6.83
C VAL A 18 -6.48 -13.76 7.08
N VAL A 19 -7.47 -13.35 7.87
CA VAL A 19 -8.73 -14.08 8.03
C VAL A 19 -9.74 -13.43 7.10
N GLY A 20 -10.30 -14.21 6.17
CA GLY A 20 -11.25 -13.72 5.17
C GLY A 20 -10.59 -13.46 3.81
N GLU A 21 -11.14 -12.48 3.10
CA GLU A 21 -10.71 -12.09 1.76
C GLU A 21 -9.46 -11.20 1.81
N TYR A 22 -8.72 -11.21 0.71
CA TYR A 22 -7.52 -10.40 0.50
C TYR A 22 -7.50 -10.02 -0.97
N GLY A 23 -7.18 -8.77 -1.28
CA GLY A 23 -7.09 -8.22 -2.63
C GLY A 23 -5.90 -8.74 -3.43
N GLU A 24 -5.76 -10.07 -3.54
CA GLU A 24 -4.64 -10.74 -4.22
C GLU A 24 -4.48 -10.30 -5.67
N THR A 25 -5.59 -10.18 -6.40
CA THR A 25 -5.58 -9.75 -7.80
C THR A 25 -5.05 -8.32 -7.93
N VAL A 26 -5.56 -7.40 -7.11
CA VAL A 26 -5.14 -5.99 -7.13
C VAL A 26 -3.67 -5.86 -6.74
N HIS A 27 -3.24 -6.56 -5.68
CA HIS A 27 -1.84 -6.59 -5.27
C HIS A 27 -0.94 -7.07 -6.41
N ARG A 28 -1.28 -8.17 -7.09
CA ARG A 28 -0.47 -8.68 -8.20
C ARG A 28 -0.39 -7.68 -9.35
N VAL A 29 -1.52 -7.08 -9.74
CA VAL A 29 -1.57 -6.09 -10.83
C VAL A 29 -0.72 -4.86 -10.51
N LEU A 30 -0.81 -4.32 -9.29
CA LEU A 30 0.02 -3.18 -8.89
C LEU A 30 1.50 -3.57 -8.75
N ALA A 31 1.80 -4.76 -8.24
CA ALA A 31 3.18 -5.26 -8.13
C ALA A 31 3.84 -5.42 -9.50
N ASP A 32 3.12 -5.96 -10.49
CA ASP A 32 3.61 -6.11 -11.86
C ASP A 32 3.88 -4.76 -12.55
N ARG A 33 3.25 -3.68 -12.08
CA ARG A 33 3.47 -2.30 -12.53
C ARG A 33 4.45 -1.52 -11.64
N GLY A 34 5.02 -2.13 -10.61
CA GLY A 34 5.99 -1.51 -9.69
C GLY A 34 5.37 -0.73 -8.53
N PHE A 35 4.04 -0.66 -8.43
CA PHE A 35 3.30 0.12 -7.42
C PHE A 35 3.01 -0.65 -6.13
N ALA A 36 3.47 -1.89 -5.99
CA ALA A 36 3.29 -2.67 -4.76
C ALA A 36 4.52 -3.54 -4.48
N PRO A 37 4.68 -4.05 -3.25
CA PRO A 37 5.65 -5.10 -2.96
C PRO A 37 5.42 -6.31 -3.88
N THR A 38 6.49 -7.01 -4.28
CA THR A 38 6.31 -8.25 -5.05
C THR A 38 5.53 -9.28 -4.24
N LEU A 39 4.40 -9.78 -4.75
CA LEU A 39 3.64 -10.84 -4.10
C LEU A 39 4.20 -12.22 -4.49
N TYR A 40 4.96 -12.84 -3.59
CA TYR A 40 5.60 -14.14 -3.86
C TYR A 40 4.64 -15.33 -3.77
N ALA A 41 3.73 -15.34 -2.79
CA ALA A 41 2.79 -16.44 -2.62
C ALA A 41 1.58 -16.08 -1.76
N THR A 42 0.45 -16.71 -2.09
CA THR A 42 -0.71 -16.84 -1.21
C THR A 42 -0.90 -18.31 -0.85
N LYS A 43 -0.92 -18.63 0.44
CA LYS A 43 -1.07 -20.00 0.93
C LYS A 43 -2.29 -20.12 1.83
N ARG A 44 -3.25 -20.93 1.38
CA ARG A 44 -4.48 -21.27 2.10
C ARG A 44 -4.35 -22.67 2.68
N VAL A 45 -4.63 -22.79 3.97
CA VAL A 45 -4.72 -24.07 4.69
C VAL A 45 -6.07 -24.08 5.38
N GLU A 46 -6.82 -25.17 5.23
CA GLU A 46 -8.13 -25.30 5.85
C GLU A 46 -8.03 -25.14 7.37
N GLY A 47 -8.92 -24.33 7.95
CA GLY A 47 -8.94 -24.05 9.39
C GLY A 47 -7.86 -23.07 9.87
N ALA A 48 -7.07 -22.47 8.99
CA ALA A 48 -6.04 -21.47 9.33
C ALA A 48 -6.22 -20.16 8.53
N PRO A 49 -5.72 -19.03 9.06
CA PRO A 49 -5.62 -17.80 8.28
C PRO A 49 -4.79 -17.99 7.00
N THR A 50 -5.15 -17.28 5.94
CA THR A 50 -4.39 -17.27 4.69
C THR A 50 -3.07 -16.56 4.90
N ALA A 51 -1.95 -17.20 4.55
CA ALA A 51 -0.63 -16.59 4.59
C ALA A 51 -0.34 -15.89 3.27
N ILE A 52 -0.14 -14.57 3.32
CA ILE A 52 0.31 -13.72 2.21
C ILE A 52 1.81 -13.47 2.40
N VAL A 53 2.62 -13.91 1.44
CA VAL A 53 4.08 -13.79 1.46
C VAL A 53 4.50 -12.80 0.38
N MET A 54 5.12 -11.69 0.77
CA MET A 54 5.48 -10.59 -0.13
C MET A 54 6.90 -10.07 0.14
N GLU A 55 7.39 -9.25 -0.76
CA GLU A 55 8.64 -8.49 -0.64
C GLU A 55 8.70 -7.78 0.72
N PHE A 56 9.84 -7.92 1.40
CA PHE A 56 10.10 -7.15 2.61
C PHE A 56 10.70 -5.80 2.23
N LEU A 57 9.89 -4.75 2.30
CA LEU A 57 10.36 -3.38 2.17
C LEU A 57 11.17 -3.02 3.42
N GLN A 58 12.49 -3.13 3.33
CA GLN A 58 13.43 -2.89 4.44
C GLN A 58 13.23 -1.46 4.98
N PRO A 59 12.83 -1.30 6.26
CA PRO A 59 12.64 0.02 6.85
C PRO A 59 13.97 0.79 6.91
N LEU A 60 13.87 2.12 6.90
CA LEU A 60 15.00 2.99 7.19
C LEU A 60 15.64 2.61 8.53
N SER A 61 16.96 2.50 8.51
CA SER A 61 17.75 2.18 9.71
C SER A 61 18.52 3.40 10.18
N THR A 62 18.73 3.50 11.49
CA THR A 62 19.61 4.50 12.08
C THR A 62 21.04 4.25 11.59
N GLY A 63 21.51 5.03 10.62
CA GLY A 63 22.87 4.89 10.07
C GLY A 63 23.08 5.19 8.58
N GLY A 64 22.09 5.74 7.86
CA GLY A 64 22.27 6.17 6.46
C GLY A 64 22.28 5.02 5.46
N SER A 65 21.37 4.05 5.62
CA SER A 65 21.12 3.04 4.59
C SER A 65 19.73 3.25 4.01
N SER A 66 19.68 3.21 2.68
CA SER A 66 18.47 3.28 1.89
C SER A 66 17.44 2.28 2.36
N GLY A 67 16.19 2.71 2.32
CA GLY A 67 15.10 1.97 2.91
C GLY A 67 13.76 2.58 2.56
N TRP A 68 12.74 2.07 3.23
CA TRP A 68 11.37 2.46 3.01
C TRP A 68 10.79 3.08 4.28
N SER A 69 9.96 4.11 4.10
CA SER A 69 9.15 4.69 5.17
C SER A 69 7.74 4.95 4.66
N THR A 70 6.77 5.03 5.57
CA THR A 70 5.43 5.48 5.19
C THR A 70 5.50 6.98 4.88
N LEU A 71 4.64 7.44 3.98
CA LEU A 71 4.45 8.87 3.73
C LEU A 71 4.06 9.59 5.02
N TYR A 72 3.19 8.97 5.83
CA TYR A 72 2.80 9.51 7.14
C TYR A 72 3.98 9.75 8.07
N ASP A 73 4.90 8.79 8.19
CA ASP A 73 6.03 8.93 9.10
C ASP A 73 7.08 9.90 8.56
N LEU A 74 7.29 9.99 7.24
CA LEU A 74 8.16 11.01 6.67
C LEU A 74 7.61 12.42 6.91
N ALA A 75 6.33 12.66 6.62
CA ALA A 75 5.69 13.96 6.80
C ALA A 75 5.63 14.47 8.25
N LYS A 76 5.85 13.60 9.25
CA LYS A 76 5.97 14.04 10.65
C LYS A 76 7.29 14.72 10.97
N TYR A 77 8.34 14.40 10.22
CA TYR A 77 9.72 14.76 10.57
C TYR A 77 10.41 15.58 9.48
N GLU A 78 9.95 15.49 8.24
CA GLU A 78 10.51 16.17 7.07
C GLU A 78 9.49 17.11 6.42
N ASP A 79 9.99 18.15 5.75
CA ASP A 79 9.18 19.02 4.89
C ASP A 79 8.94 18.31 3.55
N MET A 80 7.69 17.97 3.28
CA MET A 80 7.32 17.21 2.09
C MET A 80 6.97 18.11 0.90
N GLU A 81 6.74 19.41 1.09
CA GLU A 81 6.35 20.37 0.03
C GLU A 81 7.17 20.23 -1.27
N PRO A 82 8.51 20.07 -1.24
CA PRO A 82 9.30 19.94 -2.47
C PRO A 82 8.96 18.70 -3.32
N TYR A 83 8.28 17.73 -2.74
CA TYR A 83 7.94 16.44 -3.34
C TYR A 83 6.45 16.31 -3.71
N GLU A 84 5.62 17.33 -3.48
CA GLU A 84 4.18 17.29 -3.75
C GLU A 84 3.89 16.87 -5.19
N GLU A 85 4.46 17.58 -6.17
CA GLU A 85 4.18 17.38 -7.59
C GLU A 85 4.54 15.96 -8.03
N ILE A 86 5.72 15.46 -7.66
CA ILE A 86 6.18 14.13 -8.08
C ILE A 86 5.42 13.00 -7.37
N ILE A 87 5.02 13.19 -6.11
CA ILE A 87 4.18 12.23 -5.38
C ILE A 87 2.78 12.19 -6.02
N GLN A 88 2.20 13.36 -6.32
CA GLN A 88 0.88 13.44 -6.96
C GLN A 88 0.88 12.78 -8.35
N GLU A 89 1.90 13.04 -9.17
CA GLU A 89 2.05 12.40 -10.48
C GLU A 89 2.11 10.87 -10.36
N GLU A 90 2.89 10.35 -9.42
CA GLU A 90 3.06 8.90 -9.25
C GLU A 90 1.79 8.23 -8.68
N LEU A 91 1.07 8.90 -7.77
CA LEU A 91 -0.25 8.46 -7.29
C LEU A 91 -1.31 8.47 -8.40
N ASN A 92 -1.28 9.45 -9.30
CA ASN A 92 -2.16 9.49 -10.47
C ASN A 92 -1.88 8.32 -11.43
N ARG A 93 -0.60 7.98 -11.66
CA ARG A 93 -0.23 6.80 -12.46
C ARG A 93 -0.72 5.50 -11.83
N LEU A 94 -0.68 5.40 -10.50
CA LEU A 94 -1.26 4.28 -9.77
C LEU A 94 -2.78 4.19 -9.97
N LEU A 95 -3.50 5.32 -9.85
CA LEU A 95 -4.94 5.39 -10.10
C LEU A 95 -5.30 4.99 -11.54
N ASP A 96 -4.49 5.40 -12.52
CA ASP A 96 -4.67 5.01 -13.90
C ASP A 96 -4.59 3.48 -14.08
N VAL A 97 -3.63 2.82 -13.41
CA VAL A 97 -3.53 1.35 -13.41
C VAL A 97 -4.78 0.70 -12.79
N LEU A 98 -5.25 1.20 -11.65
CA LEU A 98 -6.47 0.70 -11.01
C LEU A 98 -7.68 0.85 -11.94
N ARG A 99 -7.84 2.04 -12.55
CA ARG A 99 -8.92 2.36 -13.47
C ARG A 99 -8.91 1.50 -14.73
N GLU A 100 -7.76 1.33 -15.36
CA GLU A 100 -7.58 0.47 -16.54
C GLU A 100 -8.02 -0.98 -16.28
N ASN A 101 -7.85 -1.44 -15.04
CA ASN A 101 -8.17 -2.81 -14.63
C ASN A 101 -9.52 -2.94 -13.90
N LYS A 102 -10.27 -1.83 -13.73
CA LYS A 102 -11.54 -1.76 -12.98
C LYS A 102 -11.41 -2.27 -11.55
N MET A 103 -10.36 -1.81 -10.88
CA MET A 103 -9.99 -2.21 -9.53
C MET A 103 -10.00 -1.00 -8.59
N VAL A 104 -10.10 -1.29 -7.30
CA VAL A 104 -9.97 -0.32 -6.22
C VAL A 104 -8.98 -0.85 -5.19
N HIS A 105 -8.20 0.04 -4.59
CA HIS A 105 -7.39 -0.27 -3.42
C HIS A 105 -8.22 -0.19 -2.14
N GLY A 106 -9.01 0.88 -1.99
CA GLY A 106 -9.92 1.13 -0.87
C GLY A 106 -9.26 1.70 0.39
N ASP A 107 -7.94 1.84 0.42
CA ASP A 107 -7.23 2.37 1.60
C ASP A 107 -5.89 3.02 1.24
N LEU A 108 -5.94 4.12 0.49
CA LEU A 108 -4.79 4.91 0.06
C LEU A 108 -4.41 6.02 1.05
N ARG A 109 -4.59 5.78 2.35
CA ARG A 109 -4.16 6.73 3.39
C ARG A 109 -2.62 6.84 3.43
N PRO A 110 -2.06 7.94 3.97
CA PRO A 110 -0.60 8.14 4.05
C PRO A 110 0.18 7.00 4.73
N ASN A 111 -0.44 6.24 5.64
CA ASN A 111 0.16 5.07 6.30
C ASN A 111 0.38 3.88 5.37
N ASN A 112 -0.36 3.82 4.27
CA ASN A 112 -0.34 2.73 3.30
C ASN A 112 0.41 3.10 2.01
N VAL A 113 0.96 4.32 1.94
CA VAL A 113 1.88 4.75 0.88
C VAL A 113 3.29 4.68 1.42
N MET A 114 4.12 3.86 0.80
CA MET A 114 5.53 3.64 1.13
C MET A 114 6.40 4.39 0.13
N LEU A 115 7.32 5.20 0.64
CA LEU A 115 8.31 5.92 -0.15
C LEU A 115 9.70 5.34 0.10
N LYS A 116 10.50 5.23 -0.95
CA LYS A 116 11.90 4.82 -0.85
C LYS A 116 12.78 6.03 -0.64
N VAL A 117 13.63 5.95 0.37
CA VAL A 117 14.62 6.96 0.72
C VAL A 117 16.01 6.38 0.50
N ASP A 118 16.93 7.17 -0.02
CA ASP A 118 18.29 6.75 -0.31
C ASP A 118 19.22 6.80 0.92
N ASP A 119 20.52 6.55 0.70
CA ASP A 119 21.51 6.51 1.77
C ASP A 119 21.78 7.91 2.38
N ASP A 120 21.50 8.98 1.64
CA ASP A 120 21.67 10.37 2.06
C ASP A 120 20.44 10.90 2.82
N GLY A 121 19.36 10.11 2.87
CA GLY A 121 18.11 10.49 3.53
C GLY A 121 17.14 11.23 2.60
N GLU A 122 17.45 11.29 1.31
CA GLU A 122 16.61 11.98 0.32
C GLU A 122 15.65 11.00 -0.38
N LEU A 123 14.56 11.54 -0.91
CA LEU A 123 13.59 10.73 -1.64
C LEU A 123 14.23 10.18 -2.92
N TRP A 124 14.26 8.86 -3.05
CA TRP A 124 14.66 8.22 -4.29
C TRP A 124 13.49 8.30 -5.29
N THR A 125 13.71 8.82 -6.50
CA THR A 125 12.65 9.06 -7.49
C THR A 125 12.83 8.26 -8.79
N GLY A 126 13.47 7.09 -8.71
CA GLY A 126 13.58 6.14 -9.82
C GLY A 126 12.43 5.12 -9.89
N ASP A 127 12.44 4.21 -10.86
CA ASP A 127 11.30 3.28 -11.07
C ASP A 127 10.88 2.48 -9.83
N GLY A 128 9.58 2.54 -9.47
CA GLY A 128 9.02 1.78 -8.36
C GLY A 128 9.44 2.31 -6.99
N TRP A 129 9.65 3.62 -6.86
CA TRP A 129 10.01 4.32 -5.62
C TRP A 129 8.84 4.55 -4.67
N LEU A 130 7.62 4.58 -5.21
CA LEU A 130 6.37 4.67 -4.49
C LEU A 130 5.64 3.33 -4.58
N LYS A 131 5.28 2.76 -3.44
CA LYS A 131 4.51 1.53 -3.36
C LYS A 131 3.33 1.70 -2.42
N VAL A 132 2.19 1.11 -2.74
CA VAL A 132 1.07 0.98 -1.81
C VAL A 132 1.04 -0.41 -1.17
N ILE A 133 0.55 -0.44 0.07
CA ILE A 133 0.42 -1.64 0.88
C ILE A 133 -0.98 -1.72 1.49
N ASP A 134 -1.27 -2.84 2.14
CA ASP A 134 -2.54 -3.12 2.84
C ASP A 134 -3.77 -3.31 1.93
N PHE A 135 -3.76 -4.43 1.22
CA PHE A 135 -4.80 -4.83 0.27
C PHE A 135 -6.02 -5.53 0.89
N ASP A 136 -6.33 -5.29 2.17
CA ASP A 136 -7.44 -5.99 2.85
C ASP A 136 -8.81 -5.55 2.34
N TRP A 137 -8.91 -4.36 1.76
CA TRP A 137 -10.15 -3.81 1.19
C TRP A 137 -10.10 -3.62 -0.31
N SER A 138 -9.07 -4.16 -0.96
CA SER A 138 -8.89 -4.03 -2.41
C SER A 138 -9.66 -5.11 -3.16
N GLY A 139 -10.19 -4.75 -4.31
CA GLY A 139 -10.87 -5.69 -5.20
C GLY A 139 -11.34 -5.04 -6.48
N MET A 140 -12.36 -5.63 -7.10
CA MET A 140 -13.00 -5.04 -8.28
C MET A 140 -13.86 -3.85 -7.87
N ASP A 141 -13.90 -2.84 -8.74
CA ASP A 141 -14.74 -1.64 -8.59
C ASP A 141 -16.20 -2.03 -8.33
N GLY A 142 -16.75 -1.61 -7.19
CA GLY A 142 -18.12 -1.87 -6.79
C GLY A 142 -18.38 -3.22 -6.09
N ASP A 143 -17.39 -4.13 -6.04
CA ASP A 143 -17.59 -5.49 -5.51
C ASP A 143 -17.12 -5.65 -4.05
N VAL A 144 -16.19 -4.80 -3.61
CA VAL A 144 -15.63 -4.84 -2.24
C VAL A 144 -16.23 -3.77 -1.34
N HIS A 145 -16.24 -4.04 -0.03
CA HIS A 145 -16.94 -3.23 0.96
C HIS A 145 -16.07 -3.06 2.21
N TYR A 146 -16.17 -1.91 2.87
CA TYR A 146 -15.53 -1.71 4.16
C TYR A 146 -16.09 -2.67 5.21
N ASN A 147 -15.24 -3.52 5.79
CA ASN A 147 -15.65 -4.43 6.86
C ASN A 147 -16.09 -3.63 8.11
N PRO A 148 -17.37 -3.70 8.53
CA PRO A 148 -17.90 -2.92 9.64
C PRO A 148 -17.17 -3.13 10.97
N MET A 149 -16.59 -4.31 11.18
CA MET A 149 -15.90 -4.66 12.43
C MET A 149 -14.44 -4.20 12.47
N GLN A 150 -13.83 -3.94 11.31
CA GLN A 150 -12.41 -3.58 11.20
C GLN A 150 -12.21 -2.10 10.88
N ARG A 151 -13.25 -1.43 10.38
CA ARG A 151 -13.23 -0.01 10.05
C ARG A 151 -13.22 0.86 11.30
N ASN A 152 -12.22 1.72 11.42
CA ASN A 152 -12.18 2.79 12.43
C ASN A 152 -13.03 4.00 11.98
N ASP A 153 -14.08 4.32 12.73
CA ASP A 153 -15.01 5.42 12.42
C ASP A 153 -14.43 6.81 12.66
N SER A 154 -13.26 6.94 13.30
CA SER A 154 -12.59 8.23 13.44
C SER A 154 -11.92 8.71 12.14
N ILE A 155 -11.92 7.89 11.10
CA ILE A 155 -11.36 8.20 9.79
C ILE A 155 -12.51 8.58 8.85
N PRO A 156 -12.38 9.68 8.07
CA PRO A 156 -13.38 10.11 7.11
C PRO A 156 -13.34 9.23 5.84
N TRP A 157 -13.82 8.00 5.94
CA TRP A 157 -13.86 7.11 4.78
C TRP A 157 -14.80 7.63 3.68
N PRO A 158 -14.41 7.49 2.40
CA PRO A 158 -15.16 8.01 1.25
C PRO A 158 -16.49 7.28 0.97
N ALA A 159 -16.65 6.04 1.47
CA ALA A 159 -17.93 5.32 1.44
C ALA A 159 -18.37 4.97 2.86
N ALA A 160 -19.68 4.77 3.06
CA ALA A 160 -20.22 4.32 4.34
C ALA A 160 -19.92 2.82 4.60
N ARG A 161 -20.29 2.32 5.78
CA ARG A 161 -20.18 0.88 6.07
C ARG A 161 -21.10 0.11 5.14
N LEU A 162 -20.63 -1.01 4.60
CA LEU A 162 -21.39 -1.88 3.69
C LEU A 162 -21.81 -1.21 2.37
N GLU A 163 -21.40 0.02 2.11
CA GLU A 163 -21.47 0.60 0.78
C GLU A 163 -20.27 0.09 -0.05
N PRO A 164 -20.47 -0.13 -1.36
CA PRO A 164 -19.40 -0.58 -2.22
C PRO A 164 -18.31 0.48 -2.30
N ILE A 165 -17.05 0.01 -2.29
CA ILE A 165 -15.89 0.85 -2.58
C ILE A 165 -15.81 0.97 -4.10
N VAL A 166 -15.88 2.20 -4.58
CA VAL A 166 -15.81 2.52 -6.01
C VAL A 166 -14.55 3.30 -6.33
N MET A 167 -14.13 3.36 -7.60
CA MET A 167 -12.89 4.08 -8.00
C MET A 167 -12.83 5.52 -7.48
N ASP A 168 -13.96 6.23 -7.42
CA ASP A 168 -14.01 7.60 -6.89
C ASP A 168 -13.60 7.67 -5.40
N CYS A 169 -13.75 6.58 -4.64
CA CYS A 169 -13.26 6.49 -3.28
C CYS A 169 -11.73 6.60 -3.19
N ASP A 170 -11.00 5.98 -4.11
CA ASP A 170 -9.53 6.04 -4.14
C ASP A 170 -9.06 7.45 -4.56
N HIS A 171 -9.77 8.09 -5.50
CA HIS A 171 -9.54 9.50 -5.85
C HIS A 171 -9.73 10.43 -4.64
N GLN A 172 -10.85 10.29 -3.92
CA GLN A 172 -11.11 11.08 -2.71
C GLN A 172 -10.06 10.84 -1.61
N GLN A 173 -9.57 9.60 -1.46
CA GLN A 173 -8.51 9.29 -0.50
C GLN A 173 -7.18 9.96 -0.87
N ILE A 174 -6.83 10.00 -2.16
CA ILE A 174 -5.63 10.72 -2.61
C ILE A 174 -5.81 12.23 -2.43
N ASP A 175 -6.97 12.80 -2.73
CA ASP A 175 -7.24 14.23 -2.50
C ASP A 175 -7.12 14.61 -1.02
N MET A 176 -7.58 13.74 -0.12
CA MET A 176 -7.42 13.93 1.33
C MET A 176 -5.96 13.76 1.75
N LEU A 177 -5.26 12.74 1.23
CA LEU A 177 -3.85 12.52 1.48
C LEU A 177 -3.00 13.74 1.08
N LEU A 178 -3.22 14.31 -0.10
CA LEU A 178 -2.45 15.46 -0.57
C LEU A 178 -2.66 16.66 0.37
N LYS A 179 -3.91 16.96 0.73
CA LYS A 179 -4.25 18.06 1.67
C LYS A 179 -3.75 17.87 3.10
N ASP A 180 -3.58 16.61 3.53
CA ASP A 180 -3.14 16.29 4.89
C ASP A 180 -1.61 16.34 5.02
N ILE A 181 -0.88 16.20 3.90
CA ILE A 181 0.58 16.07 3.88
C ILE A 181 1.27 17.37 3.42
N PHE A 182 0.67 18.10 2.48
CA PHE A 182 1.17 19.33 1.87
C PHE A 182 0.18 20.47 2.21
#